data_AF-A0A8D0GMM9-F1
#
_entry.id   AF-A0A8D0GMM9-F1
#
_cell.length_a   1.000
_cell.length_b   1.000
_cell.length_c   1.000
_cell.angle_alpha   90.00
_cell.angle_beta   90.00
_cell.angle_gamma   90.00
#
_symmetry.space_group_name_H-M   'P 1'
#
loop_
_entity.id
_entity.type
_entity.pdbx_description
1 polymer ?
#
loop_
_entity_poly.entity_id
_entity_poly.type
_entity_poly.pdbx_seq_one_letter_code
_entity_poly.pdbx_strand_id
1 'polypeptide(L)'
;GPETDKGRTFWDGLGRHGTCSGCCPGWCLTNLHPCPSRWALWFFKNDKSKTWQENLRLVTKFDTVEDFWALYTHIQLASKLTSGCDYSLFKDGIEPMWEDRRNKCGGRWLITLAKQQRHTELDRFWLETLLCVIGEMFDGYSDEVCGAVINIRAKGDKIAIWTQEAENRDGVTHIGRVYKERLGLSSKVVIGYQAHADTATKSGSLTKNKFVV
;
A
#
# COMPACT_ATOMS: atom_id res chain seq x y z
N GLY A 1 6.69 -6.17 -26.46
CA GLY A 1 7.93 -5.44 -26.12
C GLY A 1 8.22 -5.69 -24.66
N PRO A 2 9.46 -5.99 -24.25
CA PRO A 2 9.73 -6.48 -22.91
C PRO A 2 9.89 -5.29 -21.95
N GLU A 3 8.93 -5.12 -21.04
CA GLU A 3 9.04 -4.20 -19.92
C GLU A 3 8.37 -4.80 -18.68
N THR A 4 8.91 -5.90 -18.17
CA THR A 4 8.51 -6.49 -16.88
C THR A 4 9.66 -7.33 -16.31
N ASP A 5 10.76 -6.71 -15.85
CA ASP A 5 11.78 -7.48 -15.09
C ASP A 5 12.55 -6.68 -14.03
N LYS A 6 12.17 -5.43 -13.75
CA LYS A 6 12.89 -4.60 -12.76
C LYS A 6 12.50 -4.87 -11.30
N GLY A 7 11.38 -5.57 -11.05
CA GLY A 7 10.89 -5.85 -9.68
C GLY A 7 11.45 -7.14 -9.07
N ARG A 8 11.95 -8.07 -9.90
CA ARG A 8 12.42 -9.39 -9.44
C ARG A 8 13.86 -9.34 -8.93
N THR A 9 14.68 -8.45 -9.47
CA THR A 9 16.12 -8.33 -9.15
C THR A 9 16.43 -7.75 -7.76
N PHE A 10 15.45 -7.22 -7.03
CA PHE A 10 15.68 -6.60 -5.73
C PHE A 10 15.94 -7.61 -4.60
N TRP A 11 15.29 -8.78 -4.64
CA TRP A 11 15.41 -9.81 -3.60
C TRP A 11 16.59 -10.78 -3.82
N ASP A 12 17.14 -10.82 -5.04
CA ASP A 12 18.29 -11.66 -5.39
C ASP A 12 19.60 -11.23 -4.66
N GLY A 13 19.61 -10.05 -4.03
CA GLY A 13 20.76 -9.50 -3.30
C GLY A 13 20.93 -9.96 -1.85
N LEU A 14 19.92 -10.61 -1.24
CA LEU A 14 19.95 -11.02 0.17
C LEU A 14 20.34 -12.50 0.40
N GLY A 15 20.52 -13.27 -0.67
CA GLY A 15 20.71 -14.72 -0.62
C GLY A 15 22.12 -15.19 -0.99
N ARG A 16 23.18 -14.75 -0.29
CA ARG A 16 24.49 -15.45 -0.34
C ARG A 16 25.14 -15.48 1.03
N HIS A 17 25.04 -16.63 1.72
CA HIS A 17 26.19 -17.40 2.23
C HIS A 17 25.67 -18.61 3.03
N GLY A 18 26.08 -19.81 2.62
CA GLY A 18 25.82 -21.05 3.36
C GLY A 18 25.71 -22.28 2.45
N THR A 19 26.82 -22.73 1.87
CA THR A 19 26.87 -24.05 1.24
C THR A 19 26.96 -25.13 2.33
N CYS A 20 25.89 -25.91 2.51
CA CYS A 20 25.94 -27.13 3.30
C CYS A 20 25.98 -28.34 2.35
N SER A 21 27.11 -29.03 2.34
CA SER A 21 27.33 -30.29 1.63
C SER A 21 26.80 -31.46 2.46
N GLY A 22 25.79 -32.18 1.96
CA GLY A 22 25.35 -33.47 2.55
C GLY A 22 23.89 -33.82 2.24
N CYS A 23 23.68 -34.91 1.52
CA CYS A 23 22.39 -35.39 0.99
C CYS A 23 21.29 -35.64 2.02
N CYS A 24 20.04 -35.26 1.67
CA CYS A 24 18.79 -35.92 2.07
C CYS A 24 17.78 -35.82 0.90
N PRO A 25 17.29 -36.93 0.32
CA PRO A 25 16.23 -36.90 -0.68
C PRO A 25 14.87 -36.81 0.04
N GLY A 26 14.36 -35.60 0.21
CA GLY A 26 13.02 -35.38 0.79
C GLY A 26 12.62 -33.95 1.13
N TRP A 27 13.48 -32.94 0.91
CA TRP A 27 13.24 -31.56 1.39
C TRP A 27 13.44 -30.50 0.29
N CYS A 28 12.88 -30.71 -0.89
CA CYS A 28 12.72 -29.62 -1.86
C CYS A 28 11.30 -29.05 -1.77
N LEU A 29 10.96 -28.47 -0.62
CA LEU A 29 9.89 -27.46 -0.55
C LEU A 29 10.58 -26.11 -0.48
N THR A 30 10.38 -25.34 -1.53
CA THR A 30 10.89 -23.98 -1.81
C THR A 30 11.05 -23.14 -0.54
N ASN A 31 12.24 -22.58 -0.33
CA ASN A 31 12.49 -21.56 0.69
C ASN A 31 11.61 -20.34 0.37
N LEU A 32 10.42 -20.25 0.98
CA LEU A 32 9.58 -19.06 0.92
C LEU A 32 10.27 -17.95 1.71
N HIS A 33 10.23 -16.72 1.19
CA HIS A 33 10.85 -15.57 1.82
C HIS A 33 9.81 -14.88 2.71
N PRO A 34 9.96 -14.90 4.06
CA PRO A 34 9.01 -14.28 4.95
C PRO A 34 9.04 -12.76 4.82
N CYS A 35 7.86 -12.15 4.85
CA CYS A 35 7.70 -10.71 5.03
C CYS A 35 7.95 -10.35 6.51
N PRO A 36 8.50 -9.15 6.81
CA PRO A 36 8.68 -8.70 8.20
C PRO A 36 7.37 -8.63 8.98
N SER A 37 6.29 -8.25 8.29
CA SER A 37 4.92 -8.17 8.82
C SER A 37 3.99 -9.11 8.03
N ARG A 38 2.95 -9.64 8.68
CA ARG A 38 1.81 -10.28 8.00
C ARG A 38 0.85 -9.21 7.49
N TRP A 39 0.30 -9.41 6.30
CA TRP A 39 -0.56 -8.45 5.63
C TRP A 39 -1.93 -9.04 5.29
N ALA A 40 -2.93 -8.18 5.21
CA ALA A 40 -4.31 -8.49 4.85
C ALA A 40 -4.74 -7.61 3.67
N LEU A 41 -5.13 -8.24 2.56
CA LEU A 41 -5.73 -7.55 1.42
C LEU A 41 -7.24 -7.49 1.59
N TRP A 42 -7.77 -6.28 1.45
CA TRP A 42 -9.20 -5.98 1.50
C TRP A 42 -9.66 -5.42 0.17
N PHE A 43 -10.91 -5.73 -0.18
CA PHE A 43 -11.59 -5.19 -1.34
C PHE A 43 -12.87 -4.49 -0.91
N PHE A 44 -13.06 -3.27 -1.39
CA PHE A 44 -14.29 -2.53 -1.21
C PHE A 44 -14.97 -2.34 -2.56
N LYS A 45 -16.29 -2.52 -2.59
CA LYS A 45 -17.12 -2.17 -3.75
C LYS A 45 -18.33 -1.39 -3.28
N ASN A 46 -18.45 -0.15 -3.74
CA ASN A 46 -19.57 0.71 -3.37
C ASN A 46 -20.91 0.18 -3.93
N ASP A 47 -21.65 -0.55 -3.10
CA ASP A 47 -23.04 -0.90 -3.32
C ASP A 47 -23.92 0.03 -2.48
N LYS A 48 -24.70 0.88 -3.15
CA LYS A 48 -25.54 1.90 -2.50
C LYS A 48 -26.66 1.31 -1.63
N SER A 49 -26.95 0.01 -1.78
CA SER A 49 -27.95 -0.68 -0.96
C SER A 49 -27.43 -1.14 0.40
N LYS A 50 -26.11 -1.08 0.62
CA LYS A 50 -25.44 -1.59 1.81
C LYS A 50 -24.76 -0.47 2.58
N THR A 51 -24.51 -0.73 3.86
CA THR A 51 -23.63 0.12 4.67
C THR A 51 -22.20 0.05 4.15
N TRP A 52 -21.37 1.04 4.52
CA TRP A 52 -19.96 1.06 4.11
C TRP A 52 -19.20 -0.18 4.59
N GLN A 53 -19.47 -0.62 5.82
CA GLN A 53 -18.80 -1.78 6.44
C GLN A 53 -19.13 -3.08 5.69
N GLU A 54 -20.38 -3.28 5.28
CA GLU A 54 -20.79 -4.47 4.49
C GLU A 54 -20.19 -4.51 3.08
N ASN A 55 -19.77 -3.36 2.57
CA ASN A 55 -19.11 -3.23 1.27
C ASN A 55 -17.61 -3.55 1.32
N LEU A 56 -17.03 -3.57 2.52
CA LEU A 56 -15.64 -3.92 2.75
C LEU A 56 -15.52 -5.43 3.02
N ARG A 57 -14.61 -6.11 2.31
CA ARG A 57 -14.41 -7.55 2.43
C ARG A 57 -12.93 -7.88 2.53
N LEU A 58 -12.58 -8.72 3.50
CA LEU A 58 -11.26 -9.36 3.53
C LEU A 58 -11.16 -10.33 2.36
N VAL A 59 -10.12 -10.20 1.54
CA VAL A 59 -9.85 -11.07 0.40
C VAL A 59 -8.97 -12.23 0.84
N THR A 60 -7.79 -11.92 1.39
CA THR A 60 -6.85 -12.92 1.89
C THR A 60 -5.83 -12.26 2.83
N LYS A 61 -5.03 -13.10 3.49
CA LYS A 61 -3.86 -12.71 4.27
C LYS A 61 -2.64 -13.45 3.76
N PHE A 62 -1.47 -12.84 3.87
CA PHE A 62 -0.19 -13.45 3.50
C PHE A 62 0.94 -12.93 4.38
N ASP A 63 1.99 -13.72 4.53
CA ASP A 63 3.20 -13.40 5.28
C ASP A 63 4.49 -13.78 4.54
N THR A 64 4.41 -14.14 3.25
CA THR A 64 5.57 -14.39 2.40
C THR A 64 5.55 -13.55 1.13
N VAL A 65 6.73 -13.31 0.55
CA VAL A 65 6.90 -12.57 -0.72
C VAL A 65 6.28 -13.35 -1.88
N GLU A 66 6.40 -14.67 -1.88
CA GLU A 66 5.80 -15.53 -2.89
C GLU A 66 4.28 -15.48 -2.85
N ASP A 67 3.66 -15.51 -1.67
CA ASP A 67 2.21 -15.39 -1.53
C ASP A 67 1.72 -14.01 -1.98
N PHE A 68 2.49 -12.95 -1.72
CA PHE A 68 2.21 -11.63 -2.26
C PHE A 68 2.18 -11.64 -3.79
N TRP A 69 3.19 -12.20 -4.45
CA TRP A 69 3.24 -12.24 -5.92
C TRP A 69 2.19 -13.18 -6.51
N ALA A 70 1.92 -14.30 -5.87
CA ALA A 70 0.84 -15.21 -6.24
C ALA A 70 -0.50 -14.46 -6.17
N LEU A 71 -0.77 -13.72 -5.08
CA LEU A 71 -1.97 -12.90 -4.97
C LEU A 71 -2.01 -11.80 -6.04
N TYR A 72 -0.95 -11.01 -6.19
CA TYR A 72 -0.92 -9.85 -7.10
C TYR A 72 -1.15 -10.25 -8.56
N THR A 73 -0.67 -11.42 -8.97
CA THR A 73 -0.85 -11.95 -10.34
C THR A 73 -2.24 -12.51 -10.61
N HIS A 74 -2.98 -12.91 -9.56
CA HIS A 74 -4.33 -13.48 -9.69
C HIS A 74 -5.47 -12.47 -9.44
N ILE A 75 -5.17 -11.29 -8.89
CA ILE A 75 -6.15 -10.20 -8.76
C ILE A 75 -6.18 -9.31 -9.99
N GLN A 76 -7.31 -8.62 -10.17
CA GLN A 76 -7.47 -7.64 -11.23
C GLN A 76 -6.63 -6.39 -10.95
N LEU A 77 -5.89 -5.91 -11.95
CA LEU A 77 -5.16 -4.64 -11.86
C LEU A 77 -6.08 -3.49 -11.48
N ALA A 78 -5.56 -2.55 -10.69
CA ALA A 78 -6.32 -1.42 -10.16
C ALA A 78 -6.92 -0.56 -11.28
N SER A 79 -6.18 -0.34 -12.37
CA SER A 79 -6.64 0.40 -13.55
C SER A 79 -7.83 -0.22 -14.27
N LYS A 80 -8.05 -1.53 -14.09
CA LYS A 80 -9.14 -2.29 -14.71
C LYS A 80 -10.38 -2.35 -13.83
N LEU A 81 -10.31 -1.94 -12.56
CA LEU A 81 -11.47 -1.98 -11.67
C LEU A 81 -12.54 -0.97 -12.09
N THR A 82 -13.78 -1.27 -11.69
CA THR A 82 -14.89 -0.33 -11.88
C THR A 82 -14.80 0.84 -10.91
N SER A 83 -15.27 2.01 -11.33
CA SER A 83 -15.31 3.20 -10.45
C SER A 83 -16.20 2.91 -9.23
N GLY A 84 -15.67 3.22 -8.05
CA GLY A 84 -16.31 2.92 -6.77
C GLY A 84 -15.74 1.66 -6.09
N CYS A 85 -14.77 0.99 -6.72
CA CYS A 85 -13.99 -0.07 -6.08
C CYS A 85 -12.69 0.45 -5.48
N ASP A 86 -12.24 -0.18 -4.39
CA ASP A 86 -10.97 0.11 -3.72
C ASP A 86 -10.25 -1.20 -3.39
N TYR A 87 -8.91 -1.16 -3.39
CA TYR A 87 -8.08 -2.15 -2.71
C TYR A 87 -7.42 -1.49 -1.50
N SER A 88 -7.27 -2.26 -0.43
CA SER A 88 -6.53 -1.83 0.76
C SER A 88 -5.63 -2.96 1.22
N LEU A 89 -4.33 -2.70 1.42
CA LEU A 89 -3.40 -3.65 2.00
C LEU A 89 -2.94 -3.12 3.35
N PHE A 90 -3.29 -3.80 4.45
CA PHE A 90 -3.00 -3.37 5.82
C PHE A 90 -2.28 -4.47 6.59
N LYS A 91 -1.46 -4.10 7.58
CA LYS A 91 -0.87 -5.07 8.50
C LYS A 91 -1.99 -5.89 9.16
N ASP A 92 -1.74 -7.17 9.39
CA ASP A 92 -2.75 -8.06 9.97
C ASP A 92 -3.22 -7.55 11.34
N GLY A 93 -4.53 -7.62 11.59
CA GLY A 93 -5.16 -7.06 12.77
C GLY A 93 -5.48 -5.56 12.70
N ILE A 94 -5.18 -4.87 11.60
CA ILE A 94 -5.60 -3.49 11.35
C ILE A 94 -6.64 -3.46 10.24
N GLU A 95 -7.84 -2.98 10.55
CA GLU A 95 -8.89 -2.80 9.55
C GLU A 95 -8.67 -1.48 8.77
N PRO A 96 -8.95 -1.42 7.46
CA PRO A 96 -8.74 -0.23 6.62
C PRO A 96 -9.85 0.81 6.83
N MET A 97 -10.11 1.18 8.08
CA MET A 97 -11.12 2.13 8.49
C MET A 97 -10.57 3.08 9.56
N TRP A 98 -11.14 4.27 9.65
CA TRP A 98 -10.66 5.34 10.53
C TRP A 98 -11.05 5.07 12.00
N GLU A 99 -12.05 4.21 12.23
CA GLU A 99 -12.49 3.78 13.55
C GLU A 99 -11.52 2.79 14.22
N ASP A 100 -10.67 2.12 13.43
CA ASP A 100 -9.65 1.20 13.95
C ASP A 100 -8.73 1.94 14.93
N ARG A 101 -8.41 1.31 16.06
CA ARG A 101 -7.58 1.89 17.12
C ARG A 101 -6.23 2.39 16.61
N ARG A 102 -5.65 1.72 15.61
CA ARG A 102 -4.36 2.08 15.01
C ARG A 102 -4.49 3.21 14.01
N ASN A 103 -5.67 3.48 13.46
CA ASN A 103 -5.87 4.53 12.44
C ASN A 103 -6.50 5.80 13.01
N LYS A 104 -7.27 5.74 14.10
CA LYS A 104 -8.09 6.87 14.57
C LYS A 104 -7.30 8.17 14.87
N CYS A 105 -6.06 8.06 15.36
CA CYS A 105 -5.16 9.19 15.64
C CYS A 105 -4.18 9.45 14.50
N GLY A 106 -4.28 8.67 13.44
CA GLY A 106 -3.38 8.67 12.31
C GLY A 106 -3.79 9.61 11.19
N GLY A 107 -3.23 9.33 10.03
CA GLY A 107 -3.49 10.08 8.82
C GLY A 107 -2.88 9.38 7.61
N ARG A 108 -2.91 10.08 6.47
CA ARG A 108 -2.47 9.49 5.21
C ARG A 108 -1.69 10.46 4.35
N TRP A 109 -0.63 9.97 3.72
CA TRP A 109 -0.03 10.61 2.55
C TRP A 109 -0.90 10.33 1.33
N LEU A 110 -1.36 11.37 0.65
CA LEU A 110 -2.31 11.25 -0.45
C LEU A 110 -1.70 11.68 -1.77
N ILE A 111 -1.80 10.79 -2.76
CA ILE A 111 -1.49 11.04 -4.16
C ILE A 111 -2.79 10.99 -4.93
N THR A 112 -3.05 12.04 -5.72
CA THR A 112 -4.22 12.10 -6.60
C THR A 112 -3.75 12.04 -8.04
N LEU A 113 -4.24 11.04 -8.76
CA LEU A 113 -4.03 10.88 -10.19
C LEU A 113 -5.25 11.38 -10.94
N ALA A 114 -5.03 12.19 -11.96
CA ALA A 114 -6.09 12.56 -12.86
C ALA A 114 -6.48 11.38 -13.77
N LYS A 115 -7.72 11.34 -14.27
CA LYS A 115 -8.29 10.18 -14.99
C LYS A 115 -7.41 9.69 -16.15
N GLN A 116 -6.76 10.59 -16.87
CA GLN A 116 -5.86 10.28 -17.98
C GLN A 116 -4.61 9.49 -17.57
N GLN A 117 -4.18 9.61 -16.30
CA GLN A 117 -3.02 8.89 -15.78
C GLN A 117 -3.35 7.45 -15.35
N ARG A 118 -4.64 7.06 -15.37
CA ARG A 118 -5.08 5.72 -14.95
C ARG A 118 -4.39 4.60 -15.71
N HIS A 119 -4.25 4.77 -17.02
CA HIS A 119 -3.71 3.72 -17.90
C HIS A 119 -2.18 3.78 -18.05
N THR A 120 -1.52 4.81 -17.51
CA THR A 120 -0.08 5.01 -17.64
C THR A 120 0.67 4.88 -16.32
N GLU A 121 0.10 5.41 -15.22
CA GLU A 121 0.83 5.52 -13.93
C GLU A 121 0.21 4.68 -12.81
N LEU A 122 -1.10 4.45 -12.83
CA LEU A 122 -1.82 3.96 -11.65
C LEU A 122 -1.33 2.60 -11.15
N ASP A 123 -1.23 1.62 -12.05
CA ASP A 123 -0.81 0.27 -11.67
C ASP A 123 0.67 0.25 -11.21
N ARG A 124 1.52 1.08 -11.84
CA ARG A 124 2.92 1.24 -11.45
C ARG A 124 3.04 1.84 -10.05
N PHE A 125 2.36 2.95 -9.79
CA PHE A 125 2.37 3.58 -8.47
C PHE A 125 1.75 2.69 -7.41
N TRP A 126 0.70 1.95 -7.75
CA TRP A 126 0.09 1.02 -6.80
C TRP A 126 1.04 -0.12 -6.44
N LEU A 127 1.66 -0.75 -7.43
CA LEU A 127 2.65 -1.80 -7.18
C LEU A 127 3.83 -1.28 -6.36
N GLU A 128 4.42 -0.13 -6.71
CA GLU A 128 5.53 0.45 -5.94
C GLU A 128 5.10 0.78 -4.51
N THR A 129 3.87 1.25 -4.30
CA THR A 129 3.31 1.47 -2.96
C THR A 129 3.22 0.16 -2.17
N LEU A 130 2.71 -0.91 -2.79
CA LEU A 130 2.64 -2.24 -2.18
C LEU A 130 4.04 -2.74 -1.80
N LEU A 131 5.02 -2.62 -2.70
CA LEU A 131 6.40 -3.02 -2.45
C LEU A 131 7.03 -2.21 -1.31
N CYS A 132 6.76 -0.90 -1.22
CA CYS A 132 7.26 -0.06 -0.15
C CYS A 132 6.72 -0.51 1.22
N VAL A 133 5.42 -0.82 1.31
CA VAL A 133 4.82 -1.22 2.59
C VAL A 133 5.21 -2.64 3.00
N ILE A 134 5.13 -3.64 2.11
CA ILE A 134 5.47 -5.02 2.46
C ILE A 134 6.97 -5.23 2.72
N GLY A 135 7.81 -4.44 2.03
CA GLY A 135 9.25 -4.46 2.20
C GLY A 135 9.75 -3.60 3.36
N GLU A 136 8.86 -2.89 4.06
CA GLU A 136 9.21 -2.02 5.19
C GLU A 136 10.30 -0.99 4.84
N MET A 137 10.12 -0.30 3.71
CA MET A 137 11.11 0.59 3.11
C MET A 137 11.20 1.98 3.79
N PHE A 138 10.70 2.14 5.01
CA PHE A 138 10.64 3.43 5.73
C PHE A 138 11.58 3.47 6.94
N ASP A 139 12.63 2.64 6.93
CA ASP A 139 13.65 2.55 7.96
C ASP A 139 13.01 2.35 9.36
N GLY A 140 13.50 3.08 10.37
CA GLY A 140 12.96 3.05 11.73
C GLY A 140 11.52 3.53 11.90
N TYR A 141 10.85 3.95 10.82
CA TYR A 141 9.45 4.39 10.83
C TYR A 141 8.50 3.40 10.13
N SER A 142 8.97 2.22 9.70
CA SER A 142 8.11 1.20 9.08
C SER A 142 7.02 0.67 10.02
N ASP A 143 7.22 0.75 11.34
CA ASP A 143 6.20 0.40 12.34
C ASP A 143 5.06 1.42 12.42
N GLU A 144 5.30 2.66 11.98
CA GLU A 144 4.26 3.70 11.93
C GLU A 144 3.26 3.47 10.80
N VAL A 145 3.62 2.67 9.79
CA VAL A 145 2.76 2.38 8.63
C VAL A 145 1.73 1.32 9.00
N CYS A 146 0.46 1.69 8.84
CA CYS A 146 -0.68 0.78 9.02
C CYS A 146 -0.96 -0.01 7.74
N GLY A 147 -0.86 0.66 6.59
CA GLY A 147 -1.24 0.08 5.30
C GLY A 147 -1.31 1.10 4.18
N ALA A 148 -1.83 0.66 3.04
CA ALA A 148 -2.06 1.48 1.87
C ALA A 148 -3.43 1.23 1.25
N VAL A 149 -3.99 2.26 0.63
CA VAL A 149 -5.30 2.24 -0.03
C VAL A 149 -5.17 2.81 -1.44
N ILE A 150 -5.82 2.17 -2.41
CA ILE A 150 -6.08 2.74 -3.73
C ILE A 150 -7.59 2.88 -3.96
N ASN A 151 -8.01 4.08 -4.37
CA ASN A 151 -9.40 4.40 -4.65
C ASN A 151 -9.62 4.67 -6.12
N ILE A 152 -10.52 3.89 -6.75
CA ILE A 152 -10.87 4.07 -8.16
C ILE A 152 -12.12 4.93 -8.27
N ARG A 153 -12.01 6.12 -8.86
CA ARG A 153 -13.17 7.05 -8.96
C ARG A 153 -13.30 7.65 -10.35
N ALA A 154 -14.51 8.06 -10.72
CA ALA A 154 -14.78 8.58 -12.06
C ALA A 154 -13.99 9.88 -12.40
N LYS A 155 -13.70 10.71 -11.40
CA LYS A 155 -13.02 12.01 -11.58
C LYS A 155 -11.49 11.93 -11.52
N GLY A 156 -10.93 10.82 -11.05
CA GLY A 156 -9.52 10.66 -10.78
C GLY A 156 -9.29 9.72 -9.61
N ASP A 157 -8.15 9.05 -9.61
CA ASP A 157 -7.84 8.00 -8.65
C ASP A 157 -6.98 8.54 -7.52
N LYS A 158 -6.99 7.82 -6.41
CA LYS A 158 -6.19 8.18 -5.24
C LYS A 158 -5.40 6.98 -4.77
N ILE A 159 -4.15 7.21 -4.40
CA ILE A 159 -3.32 6.24 -3.69
C ILE A 159 -2.90 6.89 -2.38
N ALA A 160 -2.92 6.13 -1.29
CA ALA A 160 -2.53 6.64 0.00
C ALA A 160 -1.82 5.60 0.86
N ILE A 161 -0.80 6.04 1.61
CA ILE A 161 -0.21 5.28 2.72
C ILE A 161 -0.77 5.85 4.02
N TRP A 162 -1.27 4.99 4.90
CA TRP A 162 -1.83 5.33 6.19
C TRP A 162 -0.80 5.09 7.30
N THR A 163 -0.70 6.02 8.23
CA THR A 163 0.18 5.95 9.40
C THR A 163 -0.61 6.09 10.69
N GLN A 164 -0.12 5.51 11.79
CA GLN A 164 -0.89 5.38 13.02
C GLN A 164 -0.97 6.66 13.88
N GLU A 165 0.03 7.54 13.79
CA GLU A 165 0.13 8.75 14.60
C GLU A 165 0.39 9.97 13.72
N ALA A 166 -0.61 10.85 13.61
CA ALA A 166 -0.51 12.06 12.78
C ALA A 166 0.36 13.15 13.41
N GLU A 167 0.58 13.13 14.73
CA GLU A 167 1.40 14.12 15.43
C GLU A 167 2.89 13.79 15.41
N ASN A 168 3.28 12.56 15.02
CA ASN A 168 4.68 12.18 14.83
C ASN A 168 5.27 12.83 13.56
N ARG A 169 5.56 14.13 13.64
CA ARG A 169 6.01 14.95 12.51
C ARG A 169 7.24 14.34 11.82
N ASP A 170 8.21 13.87 12.58
CA ASP A 170 9.47 13.38 12.02
C ASP A 170 9.26 12.08 11.24
N GLY A 171 8.54 11.11 11.82
CA GLY A 171 8.20 9.86 11.15
C GLY A 171 7.29 10.07 9.94
N VAL A 172 6.23 10.86 10.09
CA VAL A 172 5.30 11.16 8.98
C VAL A 172 6.03 11.85 7.83
N THR A 173 6.88 12.85 8.12
CA THR A 173 7.60 13.56 7.06
C THR A 173 8.67 12.68 6.41
N HIS A 174 9.34 11.81 7.17
CA HIS A 174 10.29 10.82 6.63
C HIS A 174 9.61 9.87 5.64
N ILE A 175 8.51 9.24 6.08
CA ILE A 175 7.71 8.32 5.25
C ILE A 175 7.28 9.02 3.95
N GLY A 176 6.81 10.27 4.05
CA GLY A 176 6.38 11.04 2.88
C GLY A 176 7.51 11.29 1.87
N ARG A 177 8.70 11.67 2.35
CA ARG A 177 9.86 11.93 1.48
C ARG A 177 10.32 10.66 0.77
N VAL A 178 10.51 9.58 1.53
CA VAL A 178 10.90 8.28 0.97
C VAL A 178 9.85 7.82 -0.04
N TYR A 179 8.56 7.90 0.31
CA TYR A 179 7.49 7.48 -0.59
C TYR A 179 7.48 8.29 -1.90
N LYS A 180 7.63 9.62 -1.81
CA LYS A 180 7.72 10.50 -2.98
C LYS A 180 8.90 10.12 -3.90
N GLU A 181 10.05 9.82 -3.30
CA GLU A 181 11.26 9.40 -4.02
C GLU A 181 11.08 8.03 -4.69
N ARG A 182 10.54 7.04 -3.96
CA ARG A 182 10.30 5.67 -4.48
C ARG A 182 9.37 5.65 -5.68
N LEU A 183 8.36 6.52 -5.69
CA LEU A 183 7.46 6.66 -6.83
C LEU A 183 8.10 7.37 -8.04
N GLY A 184 9.26 7.99 -7.86
CA GLY A 184 9.93 8.78 -8.89
C GLY A 184 9.20 10.09 -9.20
N LEU A 185 8.50 10.67 -8.22
CA LEU A 185 7.80 11.93 -8.42
C LEU A 185 8.82 13.07 -8.54
N SER A 186 8.58 13.97 -9.50
CA SER A 186 9.41 15.18 -9.64
C SER A 186 9.42 16.01 -8.36
N SER A 187 10.53 16.67 -8.07
CA SER A 187 10.66 17.61 -6.93
C SER A 187 9.58 18.70 -6.93
N LYS A 188 9.03 19.06 -8.09
CA LYS A 188 7.94 20.03 -8.26
C LYS A 188 6.57 19.51 -7.79
N VAL A 189 6.38 18.19 -7.72
CA VAL A 189 5.12 17.58 -7.28
C VAL A 189 5.09 17.61 -5.75
N VAL A 190 4.15 18.33 -5.18
CA VAL A 190 3.92 18.35 -3.74
C VAL A 190 2.84 17.33 -3.40
N ILE A 191 3.14 16.40 -2.50
CA ILE A 191 2.13 15.50 -1.93
C ILE A 191 1.74 15.99 -0.55
N GLY A 192 0.52 15.68 -0.11
CA GLY A 192 -0.06 16.20 1.13
C GLY A 192 -0.40 15.09 2.12
N TYR A 193 -0.12 15.33 3.39
CA TYR A 193 -0.55 14.47 4.49
C TYR A 193 -1.82 15.01 5.13
N GLN A 194 -2.82 14.16 5.31
CA GLN A 194 -4.12 14.51 5.88
C GLN A 194 -4.40 13.65 7.11
N ALA A 195 -4.66 14.28 8.26
CA ALA A 195 -5.11 13.56 9.45
C ALA A 195 -6.50 12.94 9.20
N HIS A 196 -6.73 11.75 9.76
CA HIS A 196 -8.01 11.07 9.61
C HIS A 196 -9.15 11.85 10.28
N ALA A 197 -8.92 12.42 11.47
CA ALA A 197 -9.87 13.26 12.19
C ALA A 197 -10.38 14.46 11.35
N ASP A 198 -9.48 15.11 10.61
CA ASP A 198 -9.82 16.25 9.74
C ASP A 198 -10.59 15.82 8.47
N THR A 199 -10.39 14.57 8.04
CA THR A 199 -11.04 14.02 6.85
C THR A 199 -12.46 13.53 7.18
N ALA A 200 -12.65 12.97 8.38
CA ALA A 200 -13.92 12.38 8.80
C ALA A 200 -15.01 13.43 9.13
N THR A 201 -14.62 14.59 9.63
CA THR A 201 -15.55 15.64 10.09
C THR A 201 -16.02 16.59 9.00
N LYS A 202 -15.49 16.49 7.77
CA LYS A 202 -15.80 17.44 6.68
C LYS A 202 -16.84 16.94 5.68
N SER A 203 -17.78 17.84 5.33
CA SER A 203 -18.77 17.72 4.25
C SER A 203 -18.38 18.48 2.96
N GLY A 204 -17.19 19.10 2.89
CA GLY A 204 -16.67 19.90 1.76
C GLY A 204 -15.50 19.28 0.99
N SER A 205 -15.09 19.87 -0.15
CA SER A 205 -14.25 19.18 -1.17
C SER A 205 -12.74 19.10 -0.91
N LEU A 206 -12.16 19.79 0.07
CA LEU A 206 -10.71 19.77 0.33
C LEU A 206 -10.38 19.73 1.84
N THR A 207 -9.80 18.59 2.29
CA THR A 207 -9.17 18.47 3.61
C THR A 207 -7.87 19.25 3.61
N LYS A 208 -7.60 19.99 4.71
CA LYS A 208 -6.35 20.74 4.86
C LYS A 208 -5.22 19.74 5.08
N ASN A 209 -4.10 19.95 4.39
CA ASN A 209 -2.91 19.13 4.64
C ASN A 209 -2.24 19.59 5.94
N LYS A 210 -1.91 18.64 6.82
CA LYS A 210 -1.13 18.86 8.03
C LYS A 210 0.36 19.00 7.71
N PHE A 211 0.86 18.18 6.78
CA PHE A 211 2.22 18.24 6.26
C PHE A 211 2.23 18.15 4.74
N VAL A 212 3.33 18.60 4.13
CA VAL A 212 3.59 18.51 2.69
C VAL A 212 5.06 18.16 2.46
N VAL A 213 5.35 17.41 1.40
CA VAL A 213 6.72 17.03 0.97
C VAL A 213 6.87 17.04 -0.54
#